data_AF-A0A956N1F5-F1
#
_entry.id   AF-A0A956N1F5-F1
#
_cell.length_a   1.000
_cell.length_b   1.000
_cell.length_c   1.000
_cell.angle_alpha   90.00
_cell.angle_beta   90.00
_cell.angle_gamma   90.00
#
_symmetry.space_group_name_H-M   'P 1'
#
loop_
_entity.id
_entity.type
_entity.pdbx_description
1 polymer ?
#
loop_
_entity_poly.entity_id
_entity_poly.type
_entity_poly.pdbx_seq_one_letter_code
_entity_poly.pdbx_strand_id
1 'polypeptide(L)'
;MNKIYLLVLFIVTIFSCTKNYESIVVTSEDFHKSVDKVVETMVHDIFSPPVASRIFTYPDVAAYEIIALGNDNYKSLVGQVKDLTEIPKPDISKPVNYRVAALIAHLDLDRRLVFSEAMITNYRDSLY
;
A
#
# COMPACT_ATOMS: atom_id res chain seq x y z
N MET A 1 -53.78 -11.20 -12.45
CA MET A 1 -52.49 -11.92 -12.58
C MET A 1 -51.34 -11.01 -13.01
N ASN A 2 -51.48 -10.10 -13.97
CA ASN A 2 -50.37 -9.26 -14.48
C ASN A 2 -49.73 -8.30 -13.45
N LYS A 3 -50.48 -7.82 -12.45
CA LYS A 3 -49.95 -6.95 -11.37
C LYS A 3 -49.01 -7.67 -10.39
N ILE A 4 -49.18 -8.99 -10.22
CA ILE A 4 -48.33 -9.80 -9.34
C ILE A 4 -46.96 -10.03 -9.98
N TYR A 5 -46.91 -10.30 -11.29
CA TYR A 5 -45.65 -10.43 -12.03
C TYR A 5 -44.82 -9.14 -12.01
N LEU A 6 -45.47 -7.98 -12.09
CA LEU A 6 -44.80 -6.68 -12.04
C LEU A 6 -44.19 -6.40 -10.65
N LEU A 7 -44.85 -6.85 -9.59
CA LEU A 7 -44.39 -6.71 -8.21
C LEU A 7 -43.24 -7.67 -7.88
N VAL A 8 -43.27 -8.89 -8.44
CA VAL A 8 -42.16 -9.85 -8.32
C VAL A 8 -40.93 -9.36 -9.10
N LEU A 9 -41.11 -8.80 -10.30
CA LEU A 9 -40.02 -8.22 -11.08
C LEU A 9 -39.35 -7.04 -10.35
N PHE A 10 -40.15 -6.21 -9.67
CA PHE A 10 -39.64 -5.10 -8.85
C PHE A 10 -38.89 -5.57 -7.60
N ILE A 11 -39.27 -6.69 -7.00
CA ILE A 11 -38.55 -7.24 -5.84
C ILE A 11 -37.19 -7.84 -6.23
N VAL A 12 -37.11 -8.49 -7.41
CA VAL A 12 -35.87 -9.10 -7.90
C VAL A 12 -34.80 -8.03 -8.22
N THR A 13 -35.19 -6.85 -8.71
CA THR A 13 -34.23 -5.78 -9.00
C THR A 13 -33.63 -5.14 -7.75
N ILE A 14 -34.34 -5.18 -6.60
CA ILE A 14 -33.85 -4.60 -5.34
C ILE A 14 -32.81 -5.52 -4.66
N PHE A 15 -32.90 -6.84 -4.85
CA PHE A 15 -31.98 -7.81 -4.25
C PHE A 15 -30.73 -8.10 -5.10
N SER A 16 -30.65 -7.59 -6.33
CA SER A 16 -29.53 -7.89 -7.25
C SER A 16 -28.24 -7.11 -6.96
N CYS A 17 -28.21 -6.21 -5.96
CA CYS A 17 -27.02 -5.41 -5.66
C CYS A 17 -26.33 -5.87 -4.38
N THR A 18 -25.67 -7.03 -4.44
CA THR A 18 -24.63 -7.41 -3.47
C THR A 18 -23.28 -7.06 -4.07
N LYS A 19 -22.70 -5.92 -3.67
CA LYS A 19 -21.30 -5.62 -4.02
C LYS A 19 -20.40 -6.55 -3.22
N ASN A 20 -19.88 -7.58 -3.88
CA ASN A 20 -18.82 -8.41 -3.32
C ASN A 20 -17.52 -7.59 -3.39
N TYR A 21 -17.09 -7.07 -2.25
CA TYR A 21 -15.78 -6.43 -2.14
C TYR A 21 -14.75 -7.53 -1.93
N GLU A 22 -14.01 -7.88 -2.97
CA GLU A 22 -12.85 -8.74 -2.82
C GLU A 22 -11.77 -7.99 -2.03
N SER A 23 -11.22 -8.65 -1.01
CA SER A 23 -10.12 -8.08 -0.24
C SER A 23 -8.86 -8.03 -1.10
N ILE A 24 -8.24 -6.85 -1.21
CA ILE A 24 -6.95 -6.71 -1.89
C ILE A 24 -5.90 -7.51 -1.12
N VAL A 25 -5.34 -8.54 -1.77
CA VAL A 25 -4.25 -9.35 -1.19
C VAL A 25 -2.93 -8.82 -1.71
N VAL A 26 -2.10 -8.29 -0.82
CA VAL A 26 -0.71 -7.94 -1.11
C VAL A 26 0.19 -9.05 -0.60
N THR A 27 0.99 -9.59 -1.51
CA THR A 27 1.97 -10.65 -1.24
C THR A 27 3.37 -10.05 -1.09
N SER A 28 4.31 -10.84 -0.58
CA SER A 28 5.73 -10.43 -0.52
C SER A 28 6.30 -10.19 -1.92
N GLU A 29 5.80 -10.89 -2.93
CA GLU A 29 6.23 -10.73 -4.32
C GLU A 29 5.83 -9.35 -4.88
N ASP A 30 4.67 -8.83 -4.48
CA ASP A 30 4.25 -7.48 -4.88
C ASP A 30 5.17 -6.41 -4.27
N PHE A 31 5.64 -6.65 -3.05
CA PHE A 31 6.63 -5.78 -2.40
C PHE A 31 8.02 -5.89 -3.05
N HIS A 32 8.46 -7.10 -3.43
CA HIS A 32 9.71 -7.25 -4.18
C HIS A 32 9.65 -6.51 -5.52
N LYS A 33 8.53 -6.59 -6.24
CA LYS A 33 8.33 -5.83 -7.49
C LYS A 33 8.38 -4.32 -7.28
N SER A 34 7.89 -3.80 -6.16
CA SER A 34 8.08 -2.38 -5.85
C SER A 34 9.55 -2.03 -5.67
N VAL A 35 10.31 -2.86 -4.94
CA VAL A 35 11.75 -2.65 -4.75
C VAL A 35 12.50 -2.72 -6.08
N ASP A 36 12.19 -3.69 -6.95
CA ASP A 36 12.78 -3.79 -8.29
C ASP A 36 12.52 -2.53 -9.11
N LYS A 37 11.31 -1.96 -9.02
CA LYS A 37 10.99 -0.73 -9.73
C LYS A 37 11.81 0.46 -9.25
N VAL A 38 12.08 0.53 -7.94
CA VAL A 38 12.95 1.54 -7.35
C VAL A 38 14.39 1.36 -7.83
N VAL A 39 14.89 0.11 -7.86
CA VAL A 39 16.22 -0.21 -8.39
C VAL A 39 16.35 0.24 -9.85
N GLU A 40 15.38 -0.09 -10.70
CA GLU A 40 15.35 0.35 -12.11
C GLU A 40 15.41 1.87 -12.23
N THR A 41 14.61 2.57 -11.41
CA THR A 41 14.56 4.04 -11.38
C THR A 41 15.89 4.61 -10.89
N MET A 42 16.54 3.99 -9.91
CA MET A 42 17.82 4.44 -9.39
C MET A 42 18.97 4.30 -10.39
N VAL A 43 18.94 3.24 -11.21
CA VAL A 43 19.88 3.05 -12.31
C VAL A 43 19.67 4.12 -13.37
N HIS A 44 18.40 4.39 -13.73
CA HIS A 44 18.04 5.44 -14.67
C HIS A 44 18.50 6.83 -14.20
N ASP A 45 18.37 7.10 -12.90
CA ASP A 45 18.74 8.37 -12.27
C ASP A 45 20.23 8.48 -11.89
N ILE A 46 21.00 7.41 -12.08
CA ILE A 46 22.45 7.35 -11.85
C ILE A 46 22.81 7.72 -10.40
N PHE A 47 22.11 7.11 -9.43
CA PHE A 47 22.45 7.30 -8.02
C PHE A 47 23.73 6.56 -7.64
N SER A 48 24.55 7.20 -6.80
CA SER A 48 25.75 6.58 -6.25
C SER A 48 25.41 5.59 -5.12
N PRO A 49 26.28 4.60 -4.83
CA PRO A 49 26.05 3.61 -3.77
C PRO A 49 25.66 4.18 -2.39
N PRO A 50 26.28 5.25 -1.85
CA PRO A 50 25.86 5.80 -0.56
C PRO A 50 24.51 6.53 -0.60
N VAL A 51 24.08 7.04 -1.77
CA VAL A 51 22.76 7.65 -1.91
C VAL A 51 21.69 6.56 -2.05
N ALA A 52 22.02 5.48 -2.76
CA ALA A 52 21.18 4.30 -2.91
C ALA A 52 20.77 3.69 -1.56
N SER A 53 21.69 3.58 -0.60
CA SER A 53 21.35 3.03 0.73
C SER A 53 20.30 3.87 1.46
N ARG A 54 20.35 5.20 1.34
CA ARG A 54 19.34 6.11 1.86
C ARG A 54 17.98 5.90 1.19
N ILE A 55 17.97 5.71 -0.13
CA ILE A 55 16.73 5.53 -0.89
C ILE A 55 16.00 4.26 -0.43
N PHE A 56 16.69 3.16 -0.16
CA PHE A 56 16.05 1.94 0.37
C PHE A 56 15.57 2.09 1.82
N THR A 57 16.40 2.69 2.68
CA THR A 57 16.18 2.61 4.13
C THR A 57 14.90 3.32 4.60
N TYR A 58 14.61 4.54 4.10
CA TYR A 58 13.46 5.32 4.59
C TYR A 58 12.10 4.71 4.20
N PRO A 59 11.86 4.30 2.94
CA PRO A 59 10.67 3.55 2.53
C PRO A 59 10.48 2.25 3.31
N ASP A 60 11.55 1.47 3.52
CA ASP A 60 11.51 0.22 4.27
C ASP A 60 11.11 0.45 5.74
N VAL A 61 11.65 1.47 6.39
CA VAL A 61 11.28 1.82 7.78
C VAL A 61 9.81 2.22 7.87
N ALA A 62 9.30 3.00 6.90
CA ALA A 62 7.89 3.39 6.91
C ALA A 62 6.95 2.19 6.71
N ALA A 63 7.27 1.30 5.77
CA ALA A 63 6.52 0.08 5.54
C ALA A 63 6.57 -0.85 6.77
N TYR A 64 7.75 -1.00 7.38
CA TYR A 64 7.95 -1.80 8.58
C TYR A 64 7.10 -1.32 9.75
N GLU A 65 7.11 -0.01 10.05
CA GLU A 65 6.33 0.55 11.15
C GLU A 65 4.83 0.28 10.98
N ILE A 66 4.31 0.36 9.75
CA ILE A 66 2.90 0.04 9.44
C ILE A 66 2.60 -1.44 9.67
N ILE A 67 3.49 -2.35 9.25
CA ILE A 67 3.34 -3.79 9.50
C ILE A 67 3.40 -4.10 11.01
N ALA A 68 4.30 -3.45 11.74
CA ALA A 68 4.46 -3.63 13.19
C ALA A 68 3.22 -3.18 13.98
N LEU A 69 2.49 -2.15 13.53
CA LEU A 69 1.22 -1.75 14.16
C LEU A 69 0.16 -2.86 14.15
N GLY A 70 0.16 -3.72 13.13
CA GLY A 70 -0.82 -4.78 12.94
C GLY A 70 -0.33 -6.17 13.33
N ASN A 71 0.87 -6.30 13.90
CA ASN A 71 1.50 -7.59 14.15
C ASN A 71 2.42 -7.59 15.37
N ASP A 72 1.98 -8.23 16.45
CA ASP A 72 2.69 -8.30 17.74
C ASP A 72 4.04 -9.04 17.68
N ASN A 73 4.32 -9.77 16.60
CA ASN A 73 5.62 -10.42 16.41
C ASN A 73 6.73 -9.43 16.01
N TYR A 74 6.37 -8.20 15.60
CA TYR A 74 7.32 -7.17 15.20
C TYR A 74 7.33 -6.04 16.24
N LYS A 75 8.53 -5.60 16.60
CA LYS A 75 8.71 -4.49 17.54
C LYS A 75 8.99 -3.22 16.75
N SER A 76 8.23 -2.16 17.03
CA SER A 76 8.50 -0.83 16.44
C SER A 76 9.97 -0.42 16.63
N LEU A 77 10.50 0.24 15.61
CA LEU A 77 11.84 0.82 15.57
C LEU A 77 11.93 2.14 16.34
N VAL A 78 10.81 2.67 16.86
CA VAL A 78 10.79 3.84 17.72
C VAL A 78 11.71 3.60 18.94
N GLY A 79 12.61 4.55 19.19
CA GLY A 79 13.63 4.42 20.24
C GLY A 79 14.83 3.53 19.88
N GLN A 80 14.82 2.86 18.73
CA GLN A 80 15.96 2.11 18.18
C GLN A 80 16.64 2.89 17.06
N VAL A 81 15.84 3.46 16.16
CA VAL A 81 16.31 4.38 15.12
C VAL A 81 16.35 5.80 15.70
N LYS A 82 17.48 6.47 15.51
CA LYS A 82 17.69 7.83 16.01
C LYS A 82 16.63 8.76 15.43
N ASP A 83 16.01 9.56 16.31
CA ASP A 83 15.02 10.59 15.97
C ASP A 83 13.70 10.06 15.35
N LEU A 84 13.49 8.73 15.32
CA LEU A 84 12.21 8.14 14.89
C LEU A 84 11.17 8.22 16.03
N THR A 85 10.04 8.86 15.73
CA THR A 85 8.89 8.97 16.62
C THR A 85 7.75 8.05 16.19
N GLU A 86 6.78 7.83 17.08
CA GLU A 86 5.60 7.01 16.77
C GLU A 86 4.86 7.49 15.51
N ILE A 87 4.45 6.54 14.67
CA ILE A 87 3.58 6.81 13.51
C ILE A 87 2.11 6.91 13.94
N PRO A 88 1.25 7.62 13.18
CA PRO A 88 -0.17 7.71 13.49
C PRO A 88 -0.84 6.34 13.51
N LYS A 89 -1.69 6.11 14.52
CA LYS A 89 -2.49 4.88 14.62
C LYS A 89 -3.72 4.99 13.70
N PRO A 90 -4.10 3.89 13.03
CA PRO A 90 -5.29 3.89 12.18
C PRO A 90 -6.57 4.09 13.00
N ASP A 91 -7.58 4.66 12.36
CA ASP A 91 -8.92 4.78 12.91
C ASP A 91 -9.55 3.38 13.07
N ILE A 92 -9.80 2.99 14.32
CA ILE A 92 -10.35 1.67 14.68
C ILE A 92 -11.75 1.47 14.08
N SER A 93 -12.46 2.54 13.74
CA SER A 93 -13.78 2.45 13.11
C SER A 93 -13.74 2.03 11.63
N LYS A 94 -12.54 2.00 11.00
CA LYS A 94 -12.37 1.66 9.58
C LYS A 94 -11.48 0.43 9.43
N PRO A 95 -11.88 -0.58 8.65
CA PRO A 95 -11.00 -1.70 8.34
C PRO A 95 -9.82 -1.19 7.51
N VAL A 96 -8.59 -1.39 8.01
CA VAL A 96 -7.35 -1.04 7.31
C VAL A 96 -6.61 -2.31 6.93
N ASN A 97 -6.23 -2.40 5.66
CA ASN A 97 -5.30 -3.44 5.20
C ASN A 97 -3.87 -2.94 5.36
N TYR A 98 -3.19 -3.38 6.43
CA TYR A 98 -1.83 -2.96 6.76
C TYR A 98 -0.81 -3.27 5.65
N ARG A 99 -0.99 -4.36 4.89
CA ARG A 99 -0.06 -4.70 3.80
C ARG A 99 -0.18 -3.75 2.61
N VAL A 100 -1.41 -3.38 2.26
CA VAL A 100 -1.66 -2.36 1.24
C VAL A 100 -1.13 -1.00 1.70
N ALA A 101 -1.40 -0.63 2.95
CA ALA A 101 -0.91 0.63 3.52
C ALA A 101 0.63 0.69 3.53
N ALA A 102 1.30 -0.41 3.89
CA ALA A 102 2.75 -0.52 3.88
C ALA A 102 3.35 -0.37 2.47
N LEU A 103 2.77 -1.04 1.46
CA LEU A 103 3.20 -0.93 0.07
C LEU A 103 3.03 0.49 -0.48
N ILE A 104 1.89 1.13 -0.19
CA ILE A 104 1.64 2.52 -0.62
C ILE A 104 2.62 3.49 0.05
N ALA A 105 2.89 3.31 1.35
CA ALA A 105 3.84 4.15 2.07
C ALA A 105 5.27 4.00 1.53
N HIS A 106 5.68 2.76 1.21
CA HIS A 106 6.96 2.48 0.56
C HIS A 106 7.08 3.25 -0.76
N LEU A 107 6.15 3.02 -1.69
CA LEU A 107 6.14 3.65 -3.01
C LEU A 107 6.04 5.18 -2.97
N ASP A 108 5.30 5.77 -2.02
CA ASP A 108 5.21 7.22 -1.89
C ASP A 108 6.52 7.84 -1.41
N LEU A 109 7.25 7.18 -0.49
CA LEU A 109 8.57 7.64 -0.08
C LEU A 109 9.61 7.44 -1.17
N ASP A 110 9.60 6.29 -1.86
CA ASP A 110 10.48 6.05 -3.02
C ASP A 110 10.36 7.18 -4.04
N ARG A 111 9.13 7.51 -4.43
CA ARG A 111 8.83 8.57 -5.39
C ARG A 111 9.47 9.90 -4.96
N ARG A 112 9.42 10.23 -3.67
CA ARG A 112 9.99 11.50 -3.14
C ARG A 112 11.52 11.49 -3.06
N LEU A 113 12.16 10.34 -3.19
CA LEU A 113 13.60 10.14 -2.99
C LEU A 113 14.37 9.94 -4.31
N VAL A 114 13.67 9.76 -5.42
CA VAL A 114 14.21 9.63 -6.79
C VAL A 114 13.93 10.88 -7.62
N PHE A 115 14.59 11.06 -8.76
CA PHE A 115 14.31 12.16 -9.69
C PHE A 115 13.21 11.80 -10.69
N SER A 116 13.22 10.58 -11.22
CA SER A 116 12.24 10.11 -12.21
C SER A 116 10.94 9.64 -11.55
N GLU A 117 10.26 10.55 -10.82
CA GLU A 117 9.05 10.28 -10.04
C GLU A 117 7.93 9.59 -10.86
N ALA A 118 7.84 9.90 -12.15
CA ALA A 118 6.86 9.34 -13.05
C ALA A 118 6.99 7.81 -13.17
N MET A 119 8.20 7.25 -13.08
CA MET A 119 8.40 5.80 -13.15
C MET A 119 7.77 5.07 -11.96
N ILE A 120 7.91 5.65 -10.76
CA ILE A 120 7.29 5.13 -9.54
C ILE A 120 5.77 5.37 -9.55
N THR A 121 5.35 6.55 -9.99
CA THR A 121 3.92 6.92 -10.05
C THR A 121 3.15 6.02 -11.01
N ASN A 122 3.68 5.80 -12.22
CA ASN A 122 3.06 4.92 -13.21
C ASN A 122 2.95 3.47 -12.71
N TYR A 123 3.98 3.00 -11.97
CA TYR A 123 3.91 1.68 -11.36
C TYR A 123 2.85 1.62 -10.25
N ARG A 124 2.85 2.59 -9.34
CA ARG A 124 1.86 2.69 -8.25
C ARG A 124 0.43 2.73 -8.80
N ASP A 125 0.18 3.54 -9.82
CA ASP A 125 -1.12 3.68 -10.46
C ASP A 125 -1.54 2.43 -11.25
N SER A 126 -0.62 1.51 -11.56
CA SER A 126 -0.96 0.22 -12.19
C SER A 126 -1.47 -0.83 -11.20
N LEU A 127 -1.37 -0.56 -9.89
CA LEU A 127 -1.79 -1.49 -8.84
C LEU A 127 -3.28 -1.36 -8.47
N TYR A 128 -3.99 -0.34 -8.96
CA TYR A 128 -5.41 -0.06 -8.70
C TYR A 128 -6.12 0.55 -9.92
#